data_AF-A0A0A6PC57-F1
#
_entry.id   AF-A0A0A6PC57-F1
#
_cell.length_a   1.000
_cell.length_b   1.000
_cell.length_c   1.000
_cell.angle_alpha   90.00
_cell.angle_beta   90.00
_cell.angle_gamma   90.00
#
_symmetry.space_group_name_H-M   'P 1'
#
loop_
_entity.id
_entity.type
_entity.pdbx_description
1 polymer ?
#
loop_
_entity_poly.entity_id
_entity_poly.type
_entity_poly.pdbx_seq_one_letter_code
_entity_poly.pdbx_strand_id
1 'polypeptide(L)'
;MPIAIVANQDNAKDYEIAEWLKHQLPTEHKPSSYTIAQQISVPDEFLYRLDNFFAPLPEHWEEVKKWDSVGYALGTAIGQSLANTVNIKQMLIAYSLFETQAVGHYALEYSWLEILPTTTHQQTWLNEIHNATKELSSNPIDCFFKTEREIATAQLAEWEQTTELSKTWHQYPIELGCFSHLIEMLDLVRQLDKTHYLTILDTLTYPILVRNALKNYKITQDREEILSLLANANTVLDNNGKWNKRTVAPLLAEMIVSHAHRLVESLKRLPDSFQQLREQEIPDWFNKAFGVLLTRQDGNVIGIKWLIELIERYQSEIWRSGETEWSITVTAIECLSKCLAEKDYRLKETDAEEIKRHGLSKFLAATLIAEKKTTLSESEDLWQWFQKLLLTEDEGIKNHFDSGQLTGRWVYYQPANLLANSNENPVKQWQQTWNKLQEQRNCAMHYIKDRNALASSQFLMQTGICTLDWLLDYQKDELARELWQVLYDALRETWLTQRNDINNVWPRLIGFLFAREHKIFEPQDTYLTKILPQHLKPLWGNSDLLTLVSLNLNQNGLSPQKLIEAFQAIGIDILANIKTNNLWEKVTNKSFHMTDEVNTLLNSLIYLPT
;
A
#
# COMPACT_ATOMS: atom_id res chain seq x y z
N MET A 1 20.65 20.04 8.11
CA MET A 1 21.40 20.39 6.89
C MET A 1 20.42 20.98 5.90
N PRO A 2 20.74 22.05 5.14
CA PRO A 2 19.89 22.42 4.03
C PRO A 2 20.10 21.36 2.95
N ILE A 3 19.06 20.57 2.69
CA ILE A 3 19.01 19.71 1.51
C ILE A 3 19.15 20.67 0.34
N ALA A 4 20.29 20.59 -0.35
CA ALA A 4 20.47 21.27 -1.61
C ALA A 4 19.36 20.74 -2.53
N ILE A 5 18.36 21.59 -2.74
CA ILE A 5 17.47 21.47 -3.90
C ILE A 5 18.44 21.29 -5.06
N VAL A 6 18.47 20.10 -5.64
CA VAL A 6 19.03 19.91 -6.98
C VAL A 6 18.10 20.72 -7.86
N ALA A 7 18.36 22.03 -7.91
CA ALA A 7 17.77 22.92 -8.87
C ALA A 7 18.19 22.32 -10.20
N ASN A 8 17.20 21.74 -10.88
CA ASN A 8 17.34 21.43 -12.29
C ASN A 8 17.96 22.67 -12.93
N GLN A 9 19.13 22.54 -13.57
CA GLN A 9 19.90 23.69 -14.07
C GLN A 9 19.10 24.55 -15.06
N ASP A 10 17.95 24.06 -15.52
CA ASP A 10 16.98 24.80 -16.32
C ASP A 10 16.21 25.87 -15.53
N ASN A 11 15.87 25.67 -14.24
CA ASN A 11 15.16 26.68 -13.44
C ASN A 11 16.03 27.92 -13.12
N ALA A 12 17.36 27.75 -13.07
CA ALA A 12 18.29 28.86 -12.89
C ALA A 12 18.35 29.75 -14.15
N LYS A 13 18.20 29.15 -15.34
CA LYS A 13 18.10 29.89 -16.61
C LYS A 13 16.75 30.59 -16.75
N ASP A 14 15.66 29.99 -16.28
CA ASP A 14 14.34 30.63 -16.31
C ASP A 14 14.27 31.85 -15.38
N TYR A 15 14.95 31.78 -14.23
CA TYR A 15 15.11 32.93 -13.33
C TYR A 15 16.01 34.02 -13.93
N GLU A 16 17.12 33.65 -14.60
CA GLU A 16 17.98 34.59 -15.32
C GLU A 16 17.28 35.26 -16.51
N ILE A 17 16.40 34.54 -17.23
CA ILE A 17 15.60 35.11 -18.34
C ILE A 17 14.53 36.07 -17.79
N ALA A 18 13.86 35.73 -16.69
CA ALA A 18 12.88 36.61 -16.04
C ALA A 18 13.53 37.89 -15.46
N GLU A 19 14.69 37.78 -14.82
CA GLU A 19 15.49 38.93 -14.34
C GLU A 19 16.07 39.76 -15.50
N TRP A 20 16.52 39.11 -16.57
CA TRP A 20 16.98 39.79 -17.79
C TRP A 20 15.83 40.57 -18.46
N LEU A 21 14.63 40.00 -18.56
CA LEU A 21 13.44 40.68 -19.09
C LEU A 21 13.00 41.86 -18.21
N LYS A 22 13.15 41.76 -16.88
CA LYS A 22 12.92 42.86 -15.93
C LYS A 22 13.88 44.04 -16.11
N HIS A 23 15.11 43.78 -16.54
CA HIS A 23 16.16 44.80 -16.69
C HIS A 23 16.29 45.37 -18.12
N GLN A 24 15.63 44.77 -19.12
CA GLN A 24 15.67 45.23 -20.51
C GLN A 24 14.47 46.10 -20.93
N LEU A 25 13.53 46.40 -20.04
CA LEU A 25 12.35 47.22 -20.36
C LEU A 25 12.53 48.67 -19.86
N PRO A 26 12.66 49.67 -20.76
CA PRO A 26 12.77 51.08 -20.36
C PRO A 26 11.45 51.63 -19.83
N THR A 27 11.54 52.54 -18.86
CA THR A 27 10.42 53.10 -18.07
C THR A 27 9.48 54.05 -18.81
N GLU A 28 9.56 54.22 -20.13
CA GLU A 28 8.74 55.23 -20.82
C GLU A 28 8.10 54.68 -22.10
N HIS A 29 6.75 54.72 -22.10
CA HIS A 29 5.79 54.51 -23.18
C HIS A 29 5.22 53.08 -23.35
N LYS A 30 4.03 52.91 -22.75
CA LYS A 30 2.99 51.97 -23.19
C LYS A 30 2.78 52.06 -24.72
N PRO A 31 2.62 50.94 -25.44
CA PRO A 31 1.47 50.79 -26.31
C PRO A 31 0.26 50.44 -25.42
N SER A 32 -0.88 51.11 -25.63
CA SER A 32 -2.18 50.49 -25.27
C SER A 32 -2.20 49.10 -25.93
N SER A 33 -2.91 48.10 -25.42
CA SER A 33 -2.67 46.70 -25.84
C SER A 33 -3.09 46.33 -27.29
N TYR A 34 -2.94 47.22 -28.28
CA TYR A 34 -4.13 47.81 -28.91
C TYR A 34 -4.46 47.35 -30.32
N THR A 35 -3.48 46.91 -31.12
CA THR A 35 -3.74 46.60 -32.54
C THR A 35 -4.21 45.16 -32.75
N ILE A 36 -4.02 44.24 -31.79
CA ILE A 36 -4.33 42.81 -31.97
C ILE A 36 -5.51 42.37 -31.10
N ALA A 37 -5.72 43.01 -29.94
CA ALA A 37 -6.77 42.65 -28.98
C ALA A 37 -8.10 43.41 -29.20
N GLN A 38 -8.42 43.87 -30.43
CA GLN A 38 -9.71 44.50 -30.72
C GLN A 38 -10.60 43.72 -31.71
N GLN A 39 -11.39 42.79 -31.14
CA GLN A 39 -12.67 42.12 -31.55
C GLN A 39 -12.81 40.59 -31.89
N ILE A 40 -12.52 39.60 -31.02
CA ILE A 40 -11.68 39.88 -29.88
C ILE A 40 -10.32 40.44 -30.32
N SER A 41 -9.82 40.45 -31.58
CA SER A 41 -10.18 39.84 -32.87
C SER A 41 -8.96 39.11 -33.29
N VAL A 42 -9.09 37.80 -33.35
CA VAL A 42 -7.96 36.94 -33.69
C VAL A 42 -8.10 36.59 -35.18
N PRO A 43 -7.08 36.85 -36.03
CA PRO A 43 -7.18 36.72 -37.49
C PRO A 43 -7.37 35.28 -38.03
N ASP A 44 -8.10 35.11 -39.14
CA ASP A 44 -8.37 33.82 -39.80
C ASP A 44 -7.09 33.06 -40.22
N GLU A 45 -6.02 33.77 -40.54
CA GLU A 45 -4.72 33.17 -40.89
C GLU A 45 -4.04 32.49 -39.68
N PHE A 46 -4.36 32.92 -38.46
CA PHE A 46 -3.86 32.35 -37.21
C PHE A 46 -4.59 31.03 -36.88
N LEU A 47 -5.92 30.99 -37.09
CA LEU A 47 -6.72 29.77 -36.98
C LEU A 47 -6.29 28.73 -38.03
N TYR A 48 -5.99 29.16 -39.27
CA TYR A 48 -5.47 28.29 -40.33
C TYR A 48 -4.08 27.71 -40.03
N ARG A 49 -3.22 28.45 -39.32
CA ARG A 49 -1.90 27.94 -38.89
C ARG A 49 -2.04 26.97 -37.72
N LEU A 50 -2.94 27.24 -36.76
CA LEU A 50 -3.24 26.32 -35.66
C LEU A 50 -3.71 24.93 -36.17
N ASP A 51 -4.54 24.89 -37.21
CA ASP A 51 -5.08 23.64 -37.79
C ASP A 51 -4.04 22.79 -38.55
N ASN A 52 -2.88 23.36 -38.93
CA ASN A 52 -1.89 22.70 -39.79
C ASN A 52 -0.55 22.39 -39.10
N PHE A 53 -0.38 22.65 -37.80
CA PHE A 53 0.93 22.73 -37.14
C PHE A 53 1.32 21.59 -36.19
N PHE A 54 0.64 20.43 -36.26
CA PHE A 54 1.01 19.27 -35.44
C PHE A 54 1.94 18.29 -36.16
N ALA A 55 3.26 18.51 -36.07
CA ALA A 55 4.30 17.47 -36.10
C ALA A 55 5.69 18.05 -35.70
N PRO A 56 6.40 17.50 -34.69
CA PRO A 56 7.73 18.00 -34.33
C PRO A 56 8.85 17.25 -35.07
N LEU A 57 9.90 17.97 -35.47
CA LEU A 57 11.23 17.43 -35.80
C LEU A 57 12.33 18.10 -34.94
N PRO A 58 13.46 17.42 -34.65
CA PRO A 58 14.30 17.70 -33.48
C PRO A 58 15.35 18.83 -33.60
N GLU A 59 15.42 19.57 -34.70
CA GLU A 59 16.53 20.52 -34.95
C GLU A 59 16.26 21.99 -34.52
N HIS A 60 15.14 22.30 -33.87
CA HIS A 60 14.64 23.68 -33.73
C HIS A 60 14.62 24.25 -32.30
N TRP A 61 15.69 24.06 -31.50
CA TRP A 61 15.74 24.59 -30.12
C TRP A 61 15.56 26.12 -30.03
N GLU A 62 16.01 26.87 -31.04
CA GLU A 62 15.75 28.32 -31.10
C GLU A 62 14.28 28.66 -31.42
N GLU A 63 13.57 27.80 -32.15
CA GLU A 63 12.15 28.02 -32.38
C GLU A 63 11.35 27.71 -31.13
N VAL A 64 11.69 26.65 -30.39
CA VAL A 64 11.05 26.34 -29.09
C VAL A 64 11.13 27.55 -28.14
N LYS A 65 12.30 28.20 -28.03
CA LYS A 65 12.44 29.44 -27.24
C LYS A 65 11.57 30.60 -27.73
N LYS A 66 11.40 30.73 -29.06
CA LYS A 66 10.49 31.74 -29.63
C LYS A 66 9.04 31.42 -29.31
N TRP A 67 8.65 30.14 -29.38
CA TRP A 67 7.31 29.66 -29.00
C TRP A 67 7.01 29.94 -27.52
N ASP A 68 7.96 29.67 -26.62
CA ASP A 68 7.81 29.96 -25.19
C ASP A 68 7.69 31.47 -24.92
N SER A 69 8.45 32.30 -25.62
CA SER A 69 8.38 33.76 -25.50
C SER A 69 7.03 34.31 -25.97
N VAL A 70 6.52 33.80 -27.09
CA VAL A 70 5.19 34.17 -27.61
C VAL A 70 4.09 33.68 -26.67
N GLY A 71 4.19 32.44 -26.20
CA GLY A 71 3.27 31.87 -25.21
C GLY A 71 3.23 32.73 -23.94
N TYR A 72 4.40 33.08 -23.38
CA TYR A 72 4.51 33.92 -22.20
C TYR A 72 3.86 35.29 -22.41
N ALA A 73 4.17 35.98 -23.52
CA ALA A 73 3.63 37.30 -23.82
C ALA A 73 2.11 37.26 -24.01
N LEU A 74 1.59 36.24 -24.72
CA LEU A 74 0.17 36.06 -24.95
C LEU A 74 -0.56 35.72 -23.64
N GLY A 75 -0.02 34.79 -22.85
CA GLY A 75 -0.56 34.42 -21.53
C GLY A 75 -0.63 35.61 -20.60
N THR A 76 0.43 36.42 -20.57
CA THR A 76 0.46 37.67 -19.79
C THR A 76 -0.61 38.66 -20.26
N ALA A 77 -0.68 38.94 -21.57
CA ALA A 77 -1.64 39.90 -22.11
C ALA A 77 -3.09 39.48 -21.88
N ILE A 78 -3.41 38.20 -22.10
CA ILE A 78 -4.75 37.65 -21.84
C ILE A 78 -5.04 37.69 -20.33
N GLY A 79 -4.07 37.30 -19.50
CA GLY A 79 -4.19 37.30 -18.05
C GLY A 79 -4.53 38.68 -17.50
N GLN A 80 -3.75 39.70 -17.90
CA GLN A 80 -3.98 41.09 -17.51
C GLN A 80 -5.34 41.63 -17.99
N SER A 81 -5.75 41.27 -19.21
CA SER A 81 -7.03 41.70 -19.77
C SER A 81 -8.22 41.08 -19.02
N LEU A 82 -8.13 39.78 -18.71
CA LEU A 82 -9.22 39.03 -18.09
C LEU A 82 -9.24 39.09 -16.56
N ALA A 83 -8.14 39.46 -15.89
CA ALA A 83 -8.09 39.56 -14.43
C ALA A 83 -9.12 40.53 -13.84
N ASN A 84 -9.51 41.56 -14.61
CA ASN A 84 -10.52 42.53 -14.22
C ASN A 84 -11.95 42.08 -14.60
N THR A 85 -12.10 40.96 -15.28
CA THR A 85 -13.39 40.40 -15.67
C THR A 85 -13.81 39.32 -14.67
N VAL A 86 -15.09 39.30 -14.31
CA VAL A 86 -15.66 38.21 -13.47
C VAL A 86 -16.27 37.10 -14.34
N ASN A 87 -15.95 37.04 -15.64
CA ASN A 87 -16.55 36.09 -16.55
C ASN A 87 -15.76 34.77 -16.58
N ILE A 88 -16.15 33.82 -15.74
CA ILE A 88 -15.45 32.54 -15.62
C ILE A 88 -15.39 31.77 -16.95
N LYS A 89 -16.40 31.89 -17.82
CA LYS A 89 -16.39 31.22 -19.14
C LYS A 89 -15.27 31.74 -20.04
N GLN A 90 -15.04 33.06 -20.04
CA GLN A 90 -13.94 33.65 -20.81
C GLN A 90 -12.58 33.21 -20.27
N MET A 91 -12.45 33.10 -18.95
CA MET A 91 -11.23 32.61 -18.32
C MET A 91 -10.97 31.13 -18.63
N LEU A 92 -11.99 30.28 -18.59
CA LEU A 92 -11.87 28.86 -18.97
C LEU A 92 -11.47 28.69 -20.44
N ILE A 93 -12.05 29.49 -21.35
CA ILE A 93 -11.66 29.52 -22.76
C ILE A 93 -10.20 29.98 -22.89
N ALA A 94 -9.80 31.03 -22.17
CA ALA A 94 -8.42 31.50 -22.18
C ALA A 94 -7.45 30.44 -21.66
N TYR A 95 -7.83 29.71 -20.61
CA TYR A 95 -7.05 28.63 -20.03
C TYR A 95 -6.87 27.49 -21.04
N SER A 96 -7.94 27.08 -21.75
CA SER A 96 -7.88 26.03 -22.77
C SER A 96 -6.99 26.36 -23.97
N LEU A 97 -6.79 27.65 -24.28
CA LEU A 97 -5.90 28.07 -25.37
C LEU A 97 -4.43 27.70 -25.12
N PHE A 98 -4.03 27.47 -23.87
CA PHE A 98 -2.66 27.15 -23.48
C PHE A 98 -2.47 25.70 -23.04
N GLU A 99 -3.43 24.80 -23.31
CA GLU A 99 -3.37 23.38 -22.91
C GLU A 99 -2.07 22.69 -23.34
N THR A 100 -1.54 23.06 -24.52
CA THR A 100 -0.29 22.51 -25.06
C THR A 100 0.94 23.42 -24.87
N GLN A 101 0.78 24.61 -24.28
CA GLN A 101 1.84 25.60 -24.07
C GLN A 101 2.03 25.94 -22.59
N ALA A 102 2.83 25.13 -21.89
CA ALA A 102 3.08 25.27 -20.45
C ALA A 102 3.55 26.68 -20.03
N VAL A 103 4.38 27.35 -20.83
CA VAL A 103 4.90 28.70 -20.51
C VAL A 103 3.80 29.77 -20.60
N GLY A 104 2.93 29.70 -21.60
CA GLY A 104 1.81 30.63 -21.71
C GLY A 104 0.78 30.41 -20.61
N HIS A 105 0.55 29.15 -20.25
CA HIS A 105 -0.28 28.76 -19.13
C HIS A 105 0.24 29.34 -17.80
N TYR A 106 1.54 29.19 -17.53
CA TYR A 106 2.19 29.77 -16.37
C TYR A 106 2.07 31.30 -16.34
N ALA A 107 2.29 31.98 -17.47
CA ALA A 107 2.21 33.44 -17.55
C ALA A 107 0.78 33.97 -17.31
N LEU A 108 -0.22 33.24 -17.80
CA LEU A 108 -1.63 33.51 -17.56
C LEU A 108 -1.96 33.42 -16.07
N GLU A 109 -1.61 32.29 -15.44
CA GLU A 109 -1.80 32.05 -14.00
C GLU A 109 -1.12 33.13 -13.16
N TYR A 110 0.15 33.42 -13.47
CA TYR A 110 0.94 34.43 -12.76
C TYR A 110 0.29 35.81 -12.82
N SER A 111 -0.18 36.23 -14.00
CA SER A 111 -0.85 37.53 -14.18
C SER A 111 -2.14 37.63 -13.37
N TRP A 112 -2.91 36.54 -13.30
CA TRP A 112 -4.11 36.49 -12.45
C TRP A 112 -3.77 36.55 -10.96
N LEU A 113 -2.74 35.84 -10.51
CA LEU A 113 -2.29 35.87 -9.12
C LEU A 113 -1.74 37.24 -8.70
N GLU A 114 -1.11 37.97 -9.61
CA GLU A 114 -0.61 39.33 -9.35
C GLU A 114 -1.77 40.33 -9.23
N ILE A 115 -2.76 40.25 -10.12
CA ILE A 115 -3.81 41.26 -10.22
C ILE A 115 -4.96 40.99 -9.26
N LEU A 116 -5.50 39.76 -9.22
CA LEU A 116 -6.73 39.43 -8.49
C LEU A 116 -6.72 39.90 -7.02
N PRO A 117 -5.66 39.69 -6.22
CA PRO A 117 -5.62 40.15 -4.82
C PRO A 117 -5.81 41.66 -4.63
N THR A 118 -5.44 42.45 -5.65
CA THR A 118 -5.51 43.92 -5.59
C THR A 118 -6.86 44.47 -6.06
N THR A 119 -7.70 43.62 -6.67
CA THR A 119 -8.99 44.02 -7.20
C THR A 119 -10.09 43.90 -6.16
N THR A 120 -11.10 44.77 -6.26
CA THR A 120 -12.37 44.60 -5.52
C THR A 120 -13.18 43.38 -5.99
N HIS A 121 -12.72 42.68 -7.03
CA HIS A 121 -13.43 41.58 -7.67
C HIS A 121 -12.98 40.19 -7.20
N GLN A 122 -11.94 40.07 -6.37
CA GLN A 122 -11.42 38.78 -5.90
C GLN A 122 -12.52 37.88 -5.34
N GLN A 123 -13.34 38.39 -4.40
CA GLN A 123 -14.40 37.59 -3.78
C GLN A 123 -15.48 37.19 -4.79
N THR A 124 -15.81 38.08 -5.73
CA THR A 124 -16.77 37.76 -6.80
C THR A 124 -16.23 36.64 -7.68
N TRP A 125 -14.96 36.71 -8.07
CA TRP A 125 -14.30 35.67 -8.86
C TRP A 125 -14.26 34.32 -8.12
N LEU A 126 -13.87 34.33 -6.85
CA LEU A 126 -13.86 33.14 -5.99
C LEU A 126 -15.25 32.50 -5.88
N ASN A 127 -16.32 33.31 -5.81
CA ASN A 127 -17.68 32.82 -5.76
C ASN A 127 -18.15 32.26 -7.12
N GLU A 128 -17.76 32.87 -8.24
CA GLU A 128 -18.07 32.36 -9.59
C GLU A 128 -17.39 31.01 -9.85
N ILE A 129 -16.12 30.85 -9.47
CA ILE A 129 -15.43 29.55 -9.53
C ILE A 129 -16.20 28.51 -8.71
N HIS A 130 -16.55 28.85 -7.47
CA HIS A 130 -17.30 27.94 -6.59
C HIS A 130 -18.66 27.55 -7.21
N ASN A 131 -19.39 28.50 -7.80
CA ASN A 131 -20.64 28.22 -8.49
C ASN A 131 -20.44 27.29 -9.69
N ALA A 132 -19.43 27.55 -10.53
CA ALA A 132 -19.08 26.68 -11.64
C ALA A 132 -18.69 25.27 -11.17
N THR A 133 -17.99 25.14 -10.04
CA THR A 133 -17.65 23.83 -9.47
C THR A 133 -18.87 23.08 -8.95
N LYS A 134 -19.88 23.78 -8.40
CA LYS A 134 -21.17 23.16 -8.04
C LYS A 134 -21.92 22.64 -9.26
N GLU A 135 -21.93 23.39 -10.36
CA GLU A 135 -22.49 22.93 -11.63
C GLU A 135 -21.76 21.68 -12.13
N LEU A 136 -20.42 21.69 -12.10
CA LEU A 136 -19.59 20.53 -12.45
C LEU A 136 -19.90 19.32 -11.56
N SER A 137 -20.04 19.51 -10.25
CA SER A 137 -20.36 18.43 -9.32
C SER A 137 -21.74 17.83 -9.55
N SER A 138 -22.65 18.55 -10.22
CA SER A 138 -23.97 18.03 -10.58
C SER A 138 -23.92 17.13 -11.82
N ASN A 139 -22.86 17.26 -12.64
CA ASN A 139 -22.61 16.38 -13.78
C ASN A 139 -21.09 16.13 -13.98
N PRO A 140 -20.46 15.36 -13.07
CA PRO A 140 -19.02 15.15 -13.10
C PRO A 140 -18.57 14.31 -14.31
N ILE A 141 -19.49 13.58 -14.95
CA ILE A 141 -19.21 12.69 -16.09
C ILE A 141 -18.69 13.45 -17.31
N ASP A 142 -19.05 14.72 -17.46
CA ASP A 142 -18.57 15.53 -18.58
C ASP A 142 -17.08 15.86 -18.53
N CYS A 143 -16.43 15.67 -17.37
CA CYS A 143 -14.97 15.83 -17.21
C CYS A 143 -14.15 14.67 -17.79
N PHE A 144 -14.80 13.58 -18.18
CA PHE A 144 -14.13 12.36 -18.64
C PHE A 144 -14.19 12.22 -20.15
N PHE A 145 -13.17 11.56 -20.71
CA PHE A 145 -13.16 11.23 -22.13
C PHE A 145 -14.38 10.40 -22.50
N LYS A 146 -14.89 10.60 -23.73
CA LYS A 146 -16.07 9.89 -24.22
C LYS A 146 -15.97 8.36 -24.07
N THR A 147 -14.77 7.79 -24.26
CA THR A 147 -14.49 6.36 -24.11
C THR A 147 -14.49 5.87 -22.66
N GLU A 148 -14.38 6.77 -21.69
CA GLU A 148 -14.30 6.48 -20.25
C GLU A 148 -15.60 6.78 -19.50
N ARG A 149 -16.52 7.55 -20.10
CA ARG A 149 -17.77 7.99 -19.46
C ARG A 149 -18.64 6.86 -18.94
N GLU A 150 -18.69 5.72 -19.62
CA GLU A 150 -19.45 4.55 -19.16
C GLU A 150 -18.89 4.00 -17.84
N ILE A 151 -17.57 3.84 -17.77
CA ILE A 151 -16.86 3.38 -16.57
C ILE A 151 -17.00 4.40 -15.44
N ALA A 152 -16.78 5.70 -15.73
CA ALA A 152 -16.99 6.79 -14.77
C ALA A 152 -18.43 6.83 -14.22
N THR A 153 -19.43 6.58 -15.07
CA THR A 153 -20.84 6.56 -14.66
C THR A 153 -21.11 5.40 -13.69
N ALA A 154 -20.58 4.21 -13.98
CA ALA A 154 -20.71 3.06 -13.09
C ALA A 154 -20.01 3.30 -11.74
N GLN A 155 -18.79 3.85 -11.75
CA GLN A 155 -18.04 4.17 -10.53
C GLN A 155 -18.71 5.26 -9.70
N LEU A 156 -19.26 6.30 -10.33
CA LEU A 156 -20.01 7.35 -9.64
C LEU A 156 -21.27 6.79 -8.98
N ALA A 157 -22.04 5.94 -9.69
CA ALA A 157 -23.24 5.32 -9.12
C ALA A 157 -22.91 4.42 -7.91
N GLU A 158 -21.82 3.66 -7.96
CA GLU A 158 -21.31 2.89 -6.81
C GLU A 158 -20.88 3.80 -5.66
N TRP A 159 -20.18 4.90 -5.97
CA TRP A 159 -19.72 5.88 -4.99
C TRP A 159 -20.86 6.57 -4.26
N GLU A 160 -21.92 6.97 -4.97
CA GLU A 160 -23.11 7.60 -4.39
C GLU A 160 -23.78 6.70 -3.35
N GLN A 161 -23.81 5.38 -3.58
CA GLN A 161 -24.41 4.39 -2.69
C GLN A 161 -23.53 4.03 -1.49
N THR A 162 -22.23 4.30 -1.56
CA THR A 162 -21.27 3.92 -0.53
C THR A 162 -21.54 4.64 0.79
N THR A 163 -21.35 4.00 1.93
CA THR A 163 -21.40 4.65 3.26
C THR A 163 -20.09 4.52 4.05
N GLU A 164 -19.12 3.85 3.45
CA GLU A 164 -17.84 3.49 4.04
C GLU A 164 -16.74 4.49 3.64
N LEU A 165 -16.11 5.13 4.63
CA LEU A 165 -15.01 6.07 4.41
C LEU A 165 -13.81 5.43 3.67
N SER A 166 -13.51 4.16 3.95
CA SER A 166 -12.38 3.41 3.37
C SER A 166 -12.43 3.32 1.85
N LYS A 167 -13.63 3.39 1.25
CA LYS A 167 -13.81 3.40 -0.20
C LYS A 167 -13.20 4.62 -0.88
N THR A 168 -12.85 5.67 -0.13
CA THR A 168 -12.15 6.84 -0.67
C THR A 168 -10.77 6.49 -1.26
N TRP A 169 -10.12 5.45 -0.72
CA TRP A 169 -8.77 5.03 -1.11
C TRP A 169 -8.73 3.82 -2.04
N HIS A 170 -9.88 3.17 -2.26
CA HIS A 170 -9.94 2.03 -3.15
C HIS A 170 -9.50 2.46 -4.54
N GLN A 171 -8.39 1.89 -5.01
CA GLN A 171 -7.90 2.13 -6.35
C GLN A 171 -8.83 1.41 -7.32
N TYR A 172 -9.59 2.19 -8.10
CA TYR A 172 -10.25 1.62 -9.26
C TYR A 172 -9.18 1.05 -10.21
N PRO A 173 -9.41 -0.12 -10.82
CA PRO A 173 -8.41 -0.80 -11.65
C PRO A 173 -7.96 0.01 -12.87
N ILE A 174 -8.69 1.07 -13.23
CA ILE A 174 -8.37 1.98 -14.32
C ILE A 174 -8.31 3.39 -13.72
N GLU A 175 -7.13 4.03 -13.77
CA GLU A 175 -7.03 5.46 -13.49
C GLU A 175 -7.73 6.23 -14.60
N LEU A 176 -8.90 6.78 -14.29
CA LEU A 176 -9.65 7.62 -15.24
C LEU A 176 -9.01 9.02 -15.29
N GLY A 177 -8.69 9.47 -16.49
CA GLY A 177 -8.22 10.83 -16.70
C GLY A 177 -9.38 11.82 -16.60
N CYS A 178 -9.23 12.85 -15.77
CA CYS A 178 -10.18 13.96 -15.70
C CYS A 178 -9.58 15.16 -16.42
N PHE A 179 -10.25 15.64 -17.47
CA PHE A 179 -9.84 16.78 -18.27
C PHE A 179 -10.84 17.91 -18.04
N SER A 180 -10.51 18.78 -17.09
CA SER A 180 -11.34 19.93 -16.77
C SER A 180 -10.44 21.09 -16.37
N HIS A 181 -10.39 22.10 -17.24
CA HIS A 181 -9.69 23.36 -16.96
C HIS A 181 -10.20 24.03 -15.69
N LEU A 182 -11.47 23.81 -15.32
CA LEU A 182 -12.00 24.31 -14.06
C LEU A 182 -11.31 23.67 -12.86
N ILE A 183 -11.02 22.36 -12.92
CA ILE A 183 -10.28 21.64 -11.87
C ILE A 183 -8.83 22.12 -11.79
N GLU A 184 -8.19 22.34 -12.95
CA GLU A 184 -6.82 22.87 -13.03
C GLU A 184 -6.74 24.30 -12.44
N MET A 185 -7.69 25.17 -12.80
CA MET A 185 -7.81 26.53 -12.27
C MET A 185 -8.02 26.59 -10.74
N LEU A 186 -8.41 25.50 -10.07
CA LEU A 186 -8.51 25.50 -8.61
C LEU A 186 -7.16 25.73 -7.92
N ASP A 187 -6.02 25.49 -8.60
CA ASP A 187 -4.70 25.84 -8.05
C ASP A 187 -4.53 27.36 -7.84
N LEU A 188 -5.18 28.18 -8.66
CA LEU A 188 -5.21 29.63 -8.48
C LEU A 188 -6.00 30.00 -7.23
N VAL A 189 -7.15 29.35 -7.04
CA VAL A 189 -7.96 29.56 -5.84
C VAL A 189 -7.16 29.19 -4.59
N ARG A 190 -6.43 28.06 -4.61
CA ARG A 190 -5.55 27.65 -3.51
C ARG A 190 -4.51 28.71 -3.16
N GLN A 191 -3.87 29.30 -4.15
CA GLN A 191 -2.84 30.32 -3.95
C GLN A 191 -3.42 31.65 -3.44
N LEU A 192 -4.66 31.98 -3.79
CA LEU A 192 -5.34 33.20 -3.36
C LEU A 192 -6.02 33.08 -1.98
N ASP A 193 -6.72 31.96 -1.75
CA ASP A 193 -7.46 31.68 -0.51
C ASP A 193 -7.58 30.15 -0.31
N LYS A 194 -6.68 29.60 0.52
CA LYS A 194 -6.65 28.16 0.85
C LYS A 194 -7.93 27.67 1.51
N THR A 195 -8.57 28.49 2.34
CA THR A 195 -9.81 28.12 3.04
C THR A 195 -10.97 28.00 2.05
N HIS A 196 -11.06 28.94 1.11
CA HIS A 196 -12.06 28.89 0.04
C HIS A 196 -11.80 27.73 -0.92
N TYR A 197 -10.54 27.44 -1.25
CA TYR A 197 -10.14 26.27 -2.03
C TYR A 197 -10.63 24.96 -1.40
N LEU A 198 -10.35 24.73 -0.11
CA LEU A 198 -10.79 23.53 0.60
C LEU A 198 -12.33 23.44 0.63
N THR A 199 -13.02 24.57 0.79
CA THR A 199 -14.49 24.64 0.73
C THR A 199 -15.02 24.22 -0.64
N ILE A 200 -14.38 24.66 -1.72
CA ILE A 200 -14.74 24.24 -3.09
C ILE A 200 -14.47 22.76 -3.29
N LEU A 201 -13.31 22.24 -2.85
CA LEU A 201 -13.02 20.82 -2.98
C LEU A 201 -14.04 19.94 -2.25
N ASP A 202 -14.54 20.36 -1.09
CA ASP A 202 -15.58 19.62 -0.37
C ASP A 202 -16.95 19.65 -1.07
N THR A 203 -17.16 20.53 -2.06
CA THR A 203 -18.33 20.45 -2.94
C THR A 203 -18.19 19.35 -3.99
N LEU A 204 -16.97 18.96 -4.36
CA LEU A 204 -16.69 17.85 -5.25
C LEU A 204 -16.80 16.54 -4.46
N THR A 205 -18.00 15.98 -4.39
CA THR A 205 -18.21 14.74 -3.63
C THR A 205 -17.56 13.51 -4.29
N TYR A 206 -17.24 13.56 -5.58
CA TYR A 206 -16.61 12.46 -6.32
C TYR A 206 -15.08 12.45 -6.13
N PRO A 207 -14.47 11.39 -5.54
CA PRO A 207 -13.06 11.39 -5.14
C PRO A 207 -12.09 11.60 -6.29
N ILE A 208 -12.44 11.17 -7.50
CA ILE A 208 -11.57 11.29 -8.67
C ILE A 208 -11.34 12.76 -9.01
N LEU A 209 -12.37 13.62 -8.92
CA LEU A 209 -12.21 15.06 -9.19
C LEU A 209 -11.33 15.73 -8.14
N VAL A 210 -11.55 15.41 -6.86
CA VAL A 210 -10.74 15.92 -5.74
C VAL A 210 -9.29 15.46 -5.88
N ARG A 211 -9.07 14.18 -6.19
CA ARG A 211 -7.73 13.60 -6.41
C ARG A 211 -7.01 14.32 -7.56
N ASN A 212 -7.69 14.62 -8.66
CA ASN A 212 -7.11 15.37 -9.77
C ASN A 212 -6.76 16.82 -9.38
N ALA A 213 -7.62 17.51 -8.62
CA ALA A 213 -7.29 18.83 -8.09
C ALA A 213 -6.06 18.81 -7.15
N LEU A 214 -5.92 17.76 -6.34
CA LEU A 214 -4.80 17.58 -5.41
C LEU A 214 -3.53 17.05 -6.08
N LYS A 215 -3.61 16.43 -7.27
CA LYS A 215 -2.47 15.89 -8.04
C LYS A 215 -1.53 16.98 -8.59
N ASN A 216 -1.84 18.27 -8.41
CA ASN A 216 -0.97 19.38 -8.82
C ASN A 216 0.46 19.22 -8.27
N TYR A 217 1.48 19.45 -9.11
CA TYR A 217 2.88 19.27 -8.73
C TYR A 217 3.30 20.18 -7.55
N LYS A 218 2.75 21.41 -7.48
CA LYS A 218 3.03 22.37 -6.41
C LYS A 218 2.54 21.89 -5.04
N ILE A 219 1.49 21.06 -5.01
CA ILE A 219 1.00 20.45 -3.78
C ILE A 219 1.78 19.17 -3.50
N THR A 220 1.86 18.29 -4.49
CA THR A 220 2.39 16.94 -4.33
C THR A 220 3.88 16.86 -4.01
N GLN A 221 4.65 17.91 -4.33
CA GLN A 221 6.08 18.02 -4.05
C GLN A 221 6.39 18.87 -2.81
N ASP A 222 5.43 19.62 -2.28
CA ASP A 222 5.63 20.51 -1.13
C ASP A 222 5.06 19.89 0.15
N ARG A 223 5.96 19.44 1.03
CA ARG A 223 5.62 18.85 2.33
C ARG A 223 4.80 19.81 3.19
N GLU A 224 5.17 21.09 3.26
CA GLU A 224 4.47 22.05 4.11
C GLU A 224 3.09 22.40 3.54
N GLU A 225 2.94 22.41 2.21
CA GLU A 225 1.62 22.59 1.59
C GLU A 225 0.68 21.41 1.90
N ILE A 226 1.16 20.16 1.80
CA ILE A 226 0.37 18.97 2.18
C ILE A 226 -0.10 19.08 3.62
N LEU A 227 0.80 19.43 4.55
CA LEU A 227 0.48 19.58 5.97
C LEU A 227 -0.50 20.73 6.24
N SER A 228 -0.30 21.87 5.57
CA SER A 228 -1.17 23.04 5.67
C SER A 228 -2.59 22.71 5.21
N LEU A 229 -2.74 22.06 4.05
CA LEU A 229 -4.05 21.65 3.55
C LEU A 229 -4.69 20.60 4.47
N LEU A 230 -3.91 19.64 4.97
CA LEU A 230 -4.41 18.59 5.86
C LEU A 230 -4.89 19.15 7.20
N ALA A 231 -4.17 20.11 7.78
CA ALA A 231 -4.57 20.75 9.02
C ALA A 231 -5.89 21.53 8.88
N ASN A 232 -6.12 22.16 7.72
CA ASN A 232 -7.24 23.07 7.48
C ASN A 232 -8.45 22.45 6.74
N ALA A 233 -8.33 21.23 6.21
CA ALA A 233 -9.44 20.57 5.52
C ALA A 233 -10.65 20.41 6.44
N ASN A 234 -11.88 20.54 5.91
CA ASN A 234 -13.06 20.42 6.76
C ASN A 234 -13.21 19.00 7.33
N THR A 235 -13.99 18.87 8.40
CA THR A 235 -14.23 17.57 9.03
C THR A 235 -15.02 16.64 8.10
N VAL A 236 -14.64 15.36 8.07
CA VAL A 236 -15.34 14.31 7.31
C VAL A 236 -16.52 13.73 8.07
N LEU A 237 -16.70 14.09 9.34
CA LEU A 237 -17.81 13.61 10.16
C LEU A 237 -18.88 14.69 10.30
N ASP A 238 -20.15 14.28 10.24
CA ASP A 238 -21.30 15.09 10.60
C ASP A 238 -21.47 15.19 12.13
N ASN A 239 -22.50 15.90 12.58
CA ASN A 239 -22.80 16.07 14.01
C ASN A 239 -23.17 14.75 14.72
N ASN A 240 -23.46 13.68 13.98
CA ASN A 240 -23.79 12.35 14.50
C ASN A 240 -22.56 11.41 14.47
N GLY A 241 -21.39 11.90 14.06
CA GLY A 241 -20.20 11.07 13.88
C GLY A 241 -20.25 10.17 12.65
N LYS A 242 -21.18 10.39 11.72
CA LYS A 242 -21.26 9.67 10.45
C LYS A 242 -20.44 10.39 9.39
N TRP A 243 -19.85 9.63 8.47
CA TRP A 243 -19.13 10.23 7.35
C TRP A 243 -20.07 11.05 6.46
N ASN A 244 -19.70 12.31 6.21
CA ASN A 244 -20.48 13.30 5.46
C ASN A 244 -20.10 13.37 3.97
N LYS A 245 -19.45 12.33 3.44
CA LYS A 245 -18.98 12.22 2.04
C LYS A 245 -17.82 13.14 1.63
N ARG A 246 -17.30 13.98 2.52
CA ARG A 246 -16.07 14.74 2.23
C ARG A 246 -14.86 13.82 2.14
N THR A 247 -13.99 14.09 1.17
CA THR A 247 -12.87 13.22 0.80
C THR A 247 -11.50 13.89 0.84
N VAL A 248 -11.46 15.22 1.02
CA VAL A 248 -10.20 16.00 0.98
C VAL A 248 -9.20 15.48 2.01
N ALA A 249 -9.55 15.45 3.30
CA ALA A 249 -8.61 14.99 4.34
C ALA A 249 -8.16 13.52 4.16
N PRO A 250 -9.03 12.54 3.84
CA PRO A 250 -8.62 11.18 3.48
C PRO A 250 -7.65 11.12 2.29
N LEU A 251 -7.90 11.87 1.21
CA LEU A 251 -7.02 11.88 0.04
C LEU A 251 -5.68 12.57 0.34
N LEU A 252 -5.66 13.58 1.20
CA LEU A 252 -4.42 14.16 1.72
C LEU A 252 -3.63 13.15 2.57
N ALA A 253 -4.31 12.28 3.34
CA ALA A 253 -3.67 11.18 4.07
C ALA A 253 -2.99 10.17 3.14
N GLU A 254 -3.61 9.83 2.00
CA GLU A 254 -3.00 9.02 0.96
C GLU A 254 -1.79 9.73 0.33
N MET A 255 -1.91 11.03 0.07
CA MET A 255 -0.87 11.83 -0.56
C MET A 255 0.42 11.92 0.27
N ILE A 256 0.34 11.80 1.60
CA ILE A 256 1.51 11.70 2.49
C ILE A 256 2.40 10.52 2.06
N VAL A 257 1.80 9.37 1.79
CA VAL A 257 2.51 8.14 1.38
C VAL A 257 2.93 8.24 -0.07
N SER A 258 2.07 8.74 -0.97
CA SER A 258 2.44 8.97 -2.38
C SER A 258 3.61 9.95 -2.56
N HIS A 259 3.73 10.96 -1.69
CA HIS A 259 4.89 11.86 -1.67
C HIS A 259 6.18 11.09 -1.37
N ALA A 260 6.18 10.23 -0.34
CA ALA A 260 7.33 9.40 0.01
C ALA A 260 7.71 8.42 -1.13
N HIS A 261 6.73 7.81 -1.80
CA HIS A 261 7.00 6.98 -2.99
C HIS A 261 7.74 7.74 -4.09
N ARG A 262 7.28 8.95 -4.43
CA ARG A 262 7.94 9.78 -5.46
C ARG A 262 9.36 10.20 -5.07
N LEU A 263 9.59 10.53 -3.80
CA LEU A 263 10.93 10.83 -3.29
C LEU A 263 11.86 9.63 -3.40
N VAL A 264 11.35 8.44 -3.08
CA VAL A 264 12.13 7.21 -3.21
C VAL A 264 12.44 6.96 -4.68
N GLU A 265 11.44 7.02 -5.58
CA GLU A 265 11.64 6.81 -7.01
C GLU A 265 12.65 7.77 -7.64
N SER A 266 12.69 9.04 -7.22
CA SER A 266 13.66 10.01 -7.71
C SER A 266 15.09 9.74 -7.19
N LEU A 267 15.23 9.13 -6.01
CA LEU A 267 16.51 8.91 -5.32
C LEU A 267 17.03 7.47 -5.38
N LYS A 268 16.28 6.50 -5.91
CA LYS A 268 16.69 5.08 -6.03
C LYS A 268 18.04 4.88 -6.74
N ARG A 269 18.51 5.86 -7.52
CA ARG A 269 19.78 5.79 -8.26
C ARG A 269 21.00 6.26 -7.45
N LEU A 270 20.81 6.73 -6.22
CA LEU A 270 21.86 7.29 -5.35
C LEU A 270 21.92 6.50 -4.02
N PRO A 271 22.78 5.47 -3.91
CA PRO A 271 22.74 4.51 -2.79
C PRO A 271 22.86 5.13 -1.39
N ASP A 272 23.84 6.01 -1.17
CA ASP A 272 24.08 6.63 0.14
C ASP A 272 22.90 7.53 0.56
N SER A 273 22.34 8.28 -0.40
CA SER A 273 21.16 9.11 -0.17
C SER A 273 19.91 8.28 0.10
N PHE A 274 19.81 7.09 -0.51
CA PHE A 274 18.68 6.20 -0.31
C PHE A 274 18.63 5.63 1.11
N GLN A 275 19.77 5.26 1.69
CA GLN A 275 19.81 4.77 3.08
C GLN A 275 19.38 5.84 4.08
N GLN A 276 19.93 7.06 3.97
CA GLN A 276 19.53 8.19 4.82
C GLN A 276 18.04 8.53 4.66
N LEU A 277 17.52 8.50 3.43
CA LEU A 277 16.11 8.72 3.15
C LEU A 277 15.22 7.65 3.82
N ARG A 278 15.60 6.37 3.70
CA ARG A 278 14.90 5.21 4.28
C ARG A 278 14.87 5.26 5.80
N GLU A 279 16.01 5.47 6.43
CA GLU A 279 16.17 5.29 7.89
C GLU A 279 15.78 6.52 8.70
N GLN A 280 15.82 7.72 8.09
CA GLN A 280 15.60 8.98 8.81
C GLN A 280 14.49 9.84 8.19
N GLU A 281 14.66 10.28 6.94
CA GLU A 281 13.79 11.32 6.38
C GLU A 281 12.33 10.88 6.18
N ILE A 282 12.11 9.64 5.72
CA ILE A 282 10.75 9.11 5.51
C ILE A 282 10.03 8.87 6.85
N PRO A 283 10.65 8.20 7.84
CA PRO A 283 10.06 8.11 9.18
C PRO A 283 9.75 9.48 9.79
N ASP A 284 10.67 10.44 9.70
CA ASP A 284 10.46 11.81 10.21
C ASP A 284 9.30 12.51 9.51
N TRP A 285 9.20 12.37 8.18
CA TRP A 285 8.07 12.88 7.39
C TRP A 285 6.75 12.27 7.85
N PHE A 286 6.66 10.94 7.97
CA PHE A 286 5.44 10.26 8.40
C PHE A 286 5.04 10.62 9.82
N ASN A 287 5.97 10.67 10.77
CA ASN A 287 5.69 11.08 12.14
C ASN A 287 5.13 12.52 12.19
N LYS A 288 5.73 13.46 11.44
CA LYS A 288 5.25 14.84 11.36
C LYS A 288 3.84 14.88 10.75
N ALA A 289 3.64 14.19 9.63
CA ALA A 289 2.40 14.26 8.86
C ALA A 289 1.21 13.56 9.54
N PHE A 290 1.43 12.38 10.11
CA PHE A 290 0.43 11.70 10.92
C PHE A 290 0.20 12.41 12.25
N GLY A 291 1.21 13.06 12.82
CA GLY A 291 1.03 13.99 13.93
C GLY A 291 0.01 15.08 13.62
N VAL A 292 0.13 15.75 12.46
CA VAL A 292 -0.86 16.75 11.99
C VAL A 292 -2.23 16.11 11.78
N LEU A 293 -2.31 14.95 11.11
CA LEU A 293 -3.57 14.22 10.91
C LEU A 293 -4.31 14.00 12.23
N LEU A 294 -3.63 13.47 13.24
CA LEU A 294 -4.23 13.09 14.53
C LEU A 294 -4.50 14.28 15.47
N THR A 295 -4.08 15.51 15.11
CA THR A 295 -4.51 16.72 15.84
C THR A 295 -5.90 17.21 15.42
N ARG A 296 -6.41 16.74 14.27
CA ARG A 296 -7.75 17.08 13.79
C ARG A 296 -8.84 16.43 14.64
N GLN A 297 -10.02 17.05 14.68
CA GLN A 297 -11.19 16.52 15.40
C GLN A 297 -11.62 15.13 14.91
N ASP A 298 -11.55 14.88 13.61
CA ASP A 298 -11.85 13.61 12.94
C ASP A 298 -10.60 12.77 12.65
N GLY A 299 -9.44 13.23 13.10
CA GLY A 299 -8.13 12.69 12.77
C GLY A 299 -7.97 11.22 13.13
N ASN A 300 -8.44 10.82 14.30
CA ASN A 300 -8.39 9.43 14.75
C ASN A 300 -9.18 8.51 13.81
N VAL A 301 -10.39 8.89 13.40
CA VAL A 301 -11.23 8.08 12.51
C VAL A 301 -10.57 7.88 11.15
N ILE A 302 -10.01 8.95 10.58
CA ILE A 302 -9.26 8.89 9.32
C ILE A 302 -8.01 8.03 9.50
N GLY A 303 -7.21 8.27 10.54
CA GLY A 303 -5.96 7.56 10.82
C GLY A 303 -6.14 6.06 10.95
N ILE A 304 -7.18 5.59 11.63
CA ILE A 304 -7.46 4.16 11.77
C ILE A 304 -7.88 3.54 10.45
N LYS A 305 -8.85 4.17 9.76
CA LYS A 305 -9.34 3.64 8.48
C LYS A 305 -8.22 3.62 7.45
N TRP A 306 -7.31 4.60 7.52
CA TRP A 306 -6.11 4.63 6.70
C TRP A 306 -5.08 3.58 7.09
N LEU A 307 -4.86 3.31 8.39
CA LEU A 307 -3.99 2.23 8.85
C LEU A 307 -4.47 0.86 8.35
N ILE A 308 -5.77 0.60 8.41
CA ILE A 308 -6.39 -0.63 7.89
C ILE A 308 -6.15 -0.75 6.38
N GLU A 309 -6.38 0.33 5.62
CA GLU A 309 -6.13 0.37 4.18
C GLU A 309 -4.64 0.16 3.83
N LEU A 310 -3.71 0.75 4.59
CA LEU A 310 -2.27 0.52 4.41
C LEU A 310 -1.89 -0.94 4.61
N ILE A 311 -2.48 -1.61 5.60
CA ILE A 311 -2.28 -3.04 5.85
C ILE A 311 -2.76 -3.87 4.65
N GLU A 312 -3.93 -3.56 4.08
CA GLU A 312 -4.48 -4.26 2.91
C GLU A 312 -3.63 -4.04 1.65
N ARG A 313 -3.14 -2.81 1.46
CA ARG A 313 -2.18 -2.49 0.40
C ARG A 313 -0.90 -3.29 0.57
N TYR A 314 -0.35 -3.37 1.78
CA TYR A 314 0.88 -4.13 2.02
C TYR A 314 0.68 -5.64 1.81
N GLN A 315 -0.45 -6.21 2.22
CA GLN A 315 -0.80 -7.60 1.90
C GLN A 315 -0.85 -7.84 0.39
N SER A 316 -1.43 -6.90 -0.36
CA SER A 316 -1.49 -6.95 -1.82
C SER A 316 -0.11 -6.79 -2.48
N GLU A 317 0.76 -5.93 -1.94
CA GLU A 317 2.15 -5.78 -2.37
C GLU A 317 2.92 -7.10 -2.20
N ILE A 318 2.88 -7.71 -1.01
CA ILE A 318 3.54 -8.99 -0.73
C ILE A 318 3.05 -10.08 -1.69
N TRP A 319 1.76 -10.11 -2.01
CA TRP A 319 1.24 -11.06 -2.99
C TRP A 319 1.90 -10.89 -4.36
N ARG A 320 2.02 -9.64 -4.83
CA ARG A 320 2.50 -9.33 -6.18
C ARG A 320 4.00 -9.47 -6.32
N SER A 321 4.78 -9.02 -5.34
CA SER A 321 6.24 -8.94 -5.42
C SER A 321 6.99 -9.87 -4.47
N GLY A 322 6.30 -10.57 -3.58
CA GLY A 322 6.93 -11.21 -2.41
C GLY A 322 7.34 -10.19 -1.35
N GLU A 323 7.94 -10.69 -0.27
CA GLU A 323 8.48 -9.83 0.79
C GLU A 323 9.77 -9.15 0.33
N THR A 324 9.80 -7.83 0.49
CA THR A 324 10.99 -7.01 0.26
C THR A 324 11.66 -6.68 1.58
N GLU A 325 12.98 -6.46 1.55
CA GLU A 325 13.74 -6.03 2.73
C GLU A 325 13.20 -4.73 3.34
N TRP A 326 12.56 -3.90 2.50
CA TRP A 326 11.95 -2.65 2.92
C TRP A 326 10.72 -2.30 2.09
N SER A 327 9.71 -1.73 2.74
CA SER A 327 8.52 -1.15 2.11
C SER A 327 8.18 0.19 2.76
N ILE A 328 7.85 1.16 1.90
CA ILE A 328 7.35 2.48 2.32
C ILE A 328 6.01 2.31 3.06
N THR A 329 5.17 1.40 2.58
CA THR A 329 3.88 1.07 3.20
C THR A 329 4.07 0.54 4.62
N VAL A 330 5.05 -0.35 4.85
CA VAL A 330 5.41 -0.81 6.21
C VAL A 330 5.87 0.33 7.10
N THR A 331 6.75 1.20 6.59
CA THR A 331 7.24 2.35 7.35
C THR A 331 6.08 3.30 7.74
N ALA A 332 5.09 3.47 6.85
CA ALA A 332 3.89 4.23 7.12
C ALA A 332 2.99 3.57 8.18
N ILE A 333 2.79 2.25 8.11
CA ILE A 333 2.06 1.45 9.11
C ILE A 333 2.70 1.62 10.49
N GLU A 334 4.03 1.48 10.59
CA GLU A 334 4.78 1.61 11.85
C GLU A 334 4.67 3.02 12.45
N CYS A 335 4.82 4.07 11.64
CA CYS A 335 4.71 5.45 12.12
C CYS A 335 3.29 5.78 12.55
N LEU A 336 2.28 5.40 11.76
CA LEU A 336 0.88 5.71 12.07
C LEU A 336 0.37 4.94 13.30
N SER A 337 0.71 3.66 13.42
CA SER A 337 0.38 2.86 14.61
C SER A 337 1.03 3.42 15.88
N LYS A 338 2.29 3.88 15.79
CA LYS A 338 2.98 4.59 16.87
C LYS A 338 2.26 5.88 17.26
N CYS A 339 1.94 6.75 16.31
CA CYS A 339 1.24 8.00 16.60
C CYS A 339 -0.16 7.77 17.22
N LEU A 340 -0.89 6.75 16.77
CA LEU A 340 -2.17 6.35 17.37
C LEU A 340 -2.00 5.82 18.80
N ALA A 341 -0.95 5.04 19.06
CA ALA A 341 -0.62 4.53 20.38
C ALA A 341 -0.26 5.64 21.37
N GLU A 342 0.52 6.64 20.94
CA GLU A 342 0.88 7.82 21.75
C GLU A 342 -0.36 8.67 22.15
N LYS A 343 -1.45 8.59 21.38
CA LYS A 343 -2.75 9.22 21.69
C LYS A 343 -3.66 8.36 22.57
N ASP A 344 -3.13 7.27 23.12
CA ASP A 344 -3.88 6.25 23.85
C ASP A 344 -5.09 5.69 23.08
N TYR A 345 -5.05 5.70 21.74
CA TYR A 345 -6.14 5.14 20.96
C TYR A 345 -6.20 3.60 21.14
N ARG A 346 -7.41 3.05 21.18
CA ARG A 346 -7.65 1.60 21.26
C ARG A 346 -8.73 1.22 20.25
N LEU A 347 -8.40 0.29 19.36
CA LEU A 347 -9.36 -0.24 18.41
C LEU A 347 -10.17 -1.33 19.09
N LYS A 348 -11.50 -1.22 19.01
CA LYS A 348 -12.41 -2.25 19.52
C LYS A 348 -12.88 -3.13 18.39
N GLU A 349 -13.24 -4.36 18.76
CA GLU A 349 -13.96 -5.27 17.88
C GLU A 349 -15.28 -4.63 17.40
N THR A 350 -15.65 -4.86 16.15
CA THR A 350 -16.87 -4.31 15.52
C THR A 350 -17.90 -5.37 15.21
N ASP A 351 -18.99 -4.96 14.55
CA ASP A 351 -20.07 -5.84 14.16
C ASP A 351 -19.61 -6.94 13.16
N ALA A 352 -20.44 -7.98 13.03
CA ALA A 352 -20.13 -9.16 12.26
C ALA A 352 -19.96 -8.91 10.74
N GLU A 353 -20.57 -7.85 10.19
CA GLU A 353 -20.47 -7.56 8.76
C GLU A 353 -19.16 -6.86 8.41
N GLU A 354 -18.68 -5.93 9.26
CA GLU A 354 -17.35 -5.32 9.07
C GLU A 354 -16.24 -6.37 9.26
N ILE A 355 -16.44 -7.36 10.14
CA ILE A 355 -15.51 -8.47 10.37
C ILE A 355 -15.34 -9.33 9.11
N LYS A 356 -16.39 -9.59 8.33
CA LYS A 356 -16.28 -10.46 7.14
C LYS A 356 -15.33 -9.91 6.06
N ARG A 357 -15.26 -8.58 5.91
CA ARG A 357 -14.51 -7.92 4.83
C ARG A 357 -13.11 -7.50 5.25
N HIS A 358 -12.98 -6.94 6.44
CA HIS A 358 -11.76 -6.26 6.90
C HIS A 358 -11.31 -6.75 8.29
N GLY A 359 -11.81 -7.91 8.75
CA GLY A 359 -11.59 -8.39 10.11
C GLY A 359 -10.12 -8.62 10.41
N LEU A 360 -9.39 -9.27 9.52
CA LEU A 360 -7.95 -9.48 9.67
C LEU A 360 -7.17 -8.17 9.68
N SER A 361 -7.33 -7.30 8.69
CA SER A 361 -6.62 -6.02 8.60
C SER A 361 -6.87 -5.13 9.82
N LYS A 362 -8.10 -5.15 10.34
CA LYS A 362 -8.49 -4.44 11.55
C LYS A 362 -7.86 -5.03 12.80
N PHE A 363 -7.86 -6.36 12.94
CA PHE A 363 -7.16 -7.04 14.02
C PHE A 363 -5.68 -6.67 14.02
N LEU A 364 -5.00 -6.74 12.86
CA LEU A 364 -3.59 -6.37 12.73
C LEU A 364 -3.33 -4.90 13.08
N ALA A 365 -4.23 -3.99 12.67
CA ALA A 365 -4.14 -2.59 13.09
C ALA A 365 -4.22 -2.45 14.63
N ALA A 366 -5.11 -3.21 15.28
CA ALA A 366 -5.25 -3.21 16.73
C ALA A 366 -4.00 -3.77 17.43
N THR A 367 -3.43 -4.88 16.93
CA THR A 367 -2.19 -5.45 17.49
C THR A 367 -1.03 -4.49 17.37
N LEU A 368 -0.82 -3.89 16.19
CA LEU A 368 0.26 -2.95 15.95
C LEU A 368 0.18 -1.70 16.83
N ILE A 369 -1.02 -1.19 17.10
CA ILE A 369 -1.22 -0.06 18.04
C ILE A 369 -0.88 -0.51 19.48
N ALA A 370 -1.37 -1.68 19.90
CA ALA A 370 -1.16 -2.19 21.26
C ALA A 370 0.31 -2.52 21.55
N GLU A 371 1.02 -3.08 20.58
CA GLU A 371 2.46 -3.40 20.68
C GLU A 371 3.31 -2.18 21.06
N LYS A 372 2.92 -0.97 20.60
CA LYS A 372 3.64 0.27 20.93
C LYS A 372 3.38 0.77 22.36
N LYS A 373 2.35 0.29 23.06
CA LYS A 373 2.01 0.71 24.43
C LYS A 373 2.62 -0.14 25.54
N THR A 374 3.25 -1.28 25.22
CA THR A 374 3.92 -2.18 26.20
C THR A 374 3.03 -2.77 27.30
N THR A 375 1.70 -2.62 27.25
CA THR A 375 0.81 -3.14 28.30
C THR A 375 0.31 -4.56 28.04
N LEU A 376 0.78 -5.52 28.86
CA LEU A 376 0.41 -6.94 28.81
C LEU A 376 -1.10 -7.22 28.97
N SER A 377 -1.89 -6.32 29.53
CA SER A 377 -3.35 -6.55 29.72
C SER A 377 -4.14 -6.55 28.42
N GLU A 378 -3.65 -5.89 27.38
CA GLU A 378 -4.34 -5.81 26.08
C GLU A 378 -4.14 -7.07 25.22
N SER A 379 -3.14 -7.91 25.54
CA SER A 379 -2.82 -9.09 24.72
C SER A 379 -3.91 -10.17 24.80
N GLU A 380 -4.54 -10.35 25.97
CA GLU A 380 -5.59 -11.35 26.16
C GLU A 380 -6.87 -10.98 25.40
N ASP A 381 -7.30 -9.71 25.47
CA ASP A 381 -8.48 -9.22 24.72
C ASP A 381 -8.26 -9.36 23.21
N LEU A 382 -7.05 -9.04 22.72
CA LEU A 382 -6.69 -9.18 21.31
C LEU A 382 -6.61 -10.66 20.89
N TRP A 383 -6.09 -11.54 21.73
CA TRP A 383 -6.09 -12.97 21.46
C TRP A 383 -7.52 -13.53 21.36
N GLN A 384 -8.42 -13.15 22.25
CA GLN A 384 -9.83 -13.54 22.18
C GLN A 384 -10.51 -13.02 20.90
N TRP A 385 -10.19 -11.79 20.48
CA TRP A 385 -10.63 -11.28 19.19
C TRP A 385 -10.09 -12.13 18.03
N PHE A 386 -8.80 -12.48 18.03
CA PHE A 386 -8.22 -13.37 17.02
C PHE A 386 -8.92 -14.74 16.97
N GLN A 387 -9.22 -15.35 18.12
CA GLN A 387 -9.98 -16.61 18.18
C GLN A 387 -11.36 -16.47 17.53
N LYS A 388 -12.07 -15.37 17.80
CA LYS A 388 -13.38 -15.11 17.19
C LYS A 388 -13.28 -14.84 15.68
N LEU A 389 -12.22 -14.17 15.25
CA LEU A 389 -11.93 -13.93 13.84
C LEU A 389 -11.73 -15.26 13.10
N LEU A 390 -10.95 -16.20 13.65
CA LEU A 390 -10.74 -17.53 13.06
C LEU A 390 -12.05 -18.35 12.93
N LEU A 391 -12.99 -18.15 13.85
CA LEU A 391 -14.30 -18.80 13.83
C LEU A 391 -15.28 -18.14 12.86
N THR A 392 -14.95 -16.94 12.37
CA THR A 392 -15.77 -16.19 11.42
C THR A 392 -15.24 -16.36 9.99
N GLU A 393 -16.12 -16.28 8.99
CA GLU A 393 -15.70 -16.24 7.60
C GLU A 393 -15.13 -14.85 7.23
N ASP A 394 -13.85 -14.62 7.49
CA ASP A 394 -13.13 -13.42 7.07
C ASP A 394 -12.42 -13.64 5.71
N GLU A 395 -12.66 -12.76 4.75
CA GLU A 395 -12.06 -12.84 3.41
C GLU A 395 -10.54 -12.62 3.43
N GLY A 396 -10.01 -11.85 4.38
CA GLY A 396 -8.56 -11.66 4.56
C GLY A 396 -7.85 -12.97 4.87
N ILE A 397 -8.37 -13.75 5.82
CA ILE A 397 -7.87 -15.09 6.16
C ILE A 397 -7.98 -16.03 4.96
N LYS A 398 -9.12 -16.02 4.24
CA LYS A 398 -9.33 -16.86 3.05
C LYS A 398 -8.34 -16.53 1.93
N ASN A 399 -8.04 -15.27 1.69
CA ASN A 399 -7.08 -14.87 0.66
C ASN A 399 -5.68 -15.44 0.96
N HIS A 400 -5.29 -15.54 2.23
CA HIS A 400 -4.01 -16.13 2.61
C HIS A 400 -3.94 -17.67 2.52
N PHE A 401 -5.04 -18.35 2.19
CA PHE A 401 -5.09 -19.82 2.01
C PHE A 401 -4.41 -20.29 0.72
N ASP A 402 -4.48 -19.52 -0.36
CA ASP A 402 -4.05 -19.97 -1.71
C ASP A 402 -2.64 -19.52 -2.09
N SER A 403 -2.00 -18.69 -1.26
CA SER A 403 -0.66 -18.23 -1.58
C SER A 403 0.34 -19.36 -1.33
N GLY A 404 1.04 -19.80 -2.37
CA GLY A 404 2.11 -20.81 -2.26
C GLY A 404 3.27 -20.46 -1.32
N GLN A 405 3.25 -19.30 -0.67
CA GLN A 405 4.18 -18.85 0.37
C GLN A 405 3.53 -19.04 1.75
N LEU A 406 4.08 -19.96 2.54
CA LEU A 406 3.45 -20.54 3.73
C LEU A 406 4.18 -20.24 5.06
N THR A 407 5.24 -19.42 5.03
CA THR A 407 6.01 -19.03 6.22
C THR A 407 6.70 -17.68 5.99
N GLY A 408 6.95 -16.94 7.07
CA GLY A 408 7.73 -15.69 7.04
C GLY A 408 6.87 -14.43 7.04
N ARG A 409 5.57 -14.54 6.76
CA ARG A 409 4.71 -13.37 6.67
C ARG A 409 4.44 -12.74 8.02
N TRP A 410 4.70 -11.45 8.08
CA TRP A 410 4.40 -10.55 9.21
C TRP A 410 2.97 -10.74 9.75
N VAL A 411 2.01 -11.10 8.89
CA VAL A 411 0.60 -11.32 9.24
C VAL A 411 0.39 -12.45 10.27
N TYR A 412 1.26 -13.46 10.29
CA TYR A 412 1.21 -14.56 11.27
C TYR A 412 2.00 -14.24 12.53
N TYR A 413 3.04 -13.41 12.41
CA TYR A 413 3.87 -12.99 13.55
C TYR A 413 3.10 -12.13 14.56
N GLN A 414 2.15 -11.32 14.10
CA GLN A 414 1.35 -10.47 14.97
C GLN A 414 0.53 -11.28 16.01
N PRO A 415 -0.34 -12.24 15.62
CA PRO A 415 -1.02 -13.09 16.59
C PRO A 415 -0.07 -14.03 17.33
N ALA A 416 1.07 -14.43 16.73
CA ALA A 416 2.08 -15.24 17.41
C ALA A 416 2.74 -14.50 18.58
N ASN A 417 3.06 -13.22 18.40
CA ASN A 417 3.63 -12.37 19.44
C ASN A 417 2.64 -12.18 20.61
N LEU A 418 1.35 -12.02 20.32
CA LEU A 418 0.30 -11.99 21.35
C LEU A 418 0.26 -13.29 22.15
N LEU A 419 0.23 -14.43 21.46
CA LEU A 419 0.18 -15.75 22.08
C LEU A 419 1.43 -16.00 22.94
N ALA A 420 2.62 -15.72 22.43
CA ALA A 420 3.88 -15.96 23.14
C ALA A 420 4.07 -15.11 24.41
N ASN A 421 3.40 -13.95 24.46
CA ASN A 421 3.41 -13.02 25.58
C ASN A 421 2.11 -13.05 26.40
N SER A 422 1.23 -14.03 26.19
CA SER A 422 0.03 -14.16 27.01
C SER A 422 0.40 -14.59 28.45
N ASN A 423 -0.45 -14.24 29.41
CA ASN A 423 -0.26 -14.64 30.81
C ASN A 423 -0.57 -16.12 31.04
N GLU A 424 -1.29 -16.76 30.11
CA GLU A 424 -1.58 -18.18 30.15
C GLU A 424 -0.51 -18.98 29.42
N ASN A 425 -0.56 -20.31 29.52
CA ASN A 425 0.36 -21.16 28.77
C ASN A 425 0.02 -21.06 27.25
N PRO A 426 0.96 -20.60 26.39
CA PRO A 426 0.72 -20.40 24.96
C PRO A 426 0.35 -21.71 24.24
N VAL A 427 0.90 -22.84 24.68
CA VAL A 427 0.58 -24.16 24.13
C VAL A 427 -0.88 -24.51 24.38
N LYS A 428 -1.36 -24.30 25.62
CA LYS A 428 -2.76 -24.56 25.99
C LYS A 428 -3.72 -23.66 25.22
N GLN A 429 -3.41 -22.36 25.13
CA GLN A 429 -4.24 -21.41 24.39
C GLN A 429 -4.31 -21.76 22.89
N TRP A 430 -3.17 -22.10 22.28
CA TRP A 430 -3.14 -22.56 20.89
C TRP A 430 -3.99 -23.82 20.71
N GLN A 431 -3.80 -24.84 21.56
CA GLN A 431 -4.51 -26.11 21.48
C GLN A 431 -6.02 -25.95 21.68
N GLN A 432 -6.45 -25.10 22.60
CA GLN A 432 -7.87 -24.78 22.78
C GLN A 432 -8.45 -24.13 21.53
N THR A 433 -7.72 -23.19 20.92
CA THR A 433 -8.16 -22.54 19.67
C THR A 433 -8.23 -23.54 18.54
N TRP A 434 -7.23 -24.41 18.41
CA TRP A 434 -7.21 -25.49 17.42
C TRP A 434 -8.42 -26.41 17.56
N ASN A 435 -8.78 -26.78 18.79
CA ASN A 435 -9.94 -27.63 19.07
C ASN A 435 -11.28 -26.95 18.72
N LYS A 436 -11.40 -25.63 18.91
CA LYS A 436 -12.60 -24.87 18.51
C LYS A 436 -12.83 -24.92 16.99
N LEU A 437 -11.77 -25.06 16.19
CA LEU A 437 -11.86 -25.17 14.72
C LEU A 437 -12.15 -26.60 14.21
N GLN A 438 -12.41 -27.56 15.10
CA GLN A 438 -12.65 -28.96 14.69
C GLN A 438 -13.86 -29.11 13.78
N GLU A 439 -14.94 -28.34 14.01
CA GLU A 439 -16.14 -28.40 13.18
C GLU A 439 -15.83 -28.02 11.73
N GLN A 440 -15.07 -26.96 11.51
CA GLN A 440 -14.63 -26.53 10.17
C GLN A 440 -13.78 -27.60 9.47
N ARG A 441 -12.85 -28.24 10.19
CA ARG A 441 -12.04 -29.36 9.66
C ARG A 441 -12.88 -30.59 9.33
N ASN A 442 -13.88 -30.91 10.15
CA ASN A 442 -14.82 -32.01 9.88
C ASN A 442 -15.68 -31.70 8.64
N CYS A 443 -16.12 -30.45 8.48
CA CYS A 443 -16.83 -30.01 7.29
C CYS A 443 -15.95 -30.16 6.04
N ALA A 444 -14.69 -29.71 6.08
CA ALA A 444 -13.75 -29.85 4.96
C ALA A 444 -13.50 -31.32 4.55
N MET A 445 -13.45 -32.23 5.54
CA MET A 445 -13.27 -33.67 5.32
C MET A 445 -14.46 -34.30 4.57
N HIS A 446 -15.68 -33.82 4.82
CA HIS A 446 -16.91 -34.42 4.28
C HIS A 446 -17.51 -33.65 3.09
N TYR A 447 -17.24 -32.35 2.94
CA TYR A 447 -17.83 -31.48 1.92
C TYR A 447 -16.75 -30.94 0.98
N ILE A 448 -16.63 -31.58 -0.19
CA ILE A 448 -15.63 -31.25 -1.23
C ILE A 448 -15.78 -29.83 -1.81
N LYS A 449 -16.94 -29.19 -1.62
CA LYS A 449 -17.26 -27.90 -2.27
C LYS A 449 -16.72 -26.67 -1.55
N ASP A 450 -16.45 -26.75 -0.24
CA ASP A 450 -15.91 -25.61 0.48
C ASP A 450 -14.39 -25.69 0.55
N ARG A 451 -13.75 -25.09 -0.45
CA ARG A 451 -12.28 -25.04 -0.56
C ARG A 451 -11.65 -24.24 0.58
N ASN A 452 -12.40 -23.34 1.21
CA ASN A 452 -11.87 -22.38 2.18
C ASN A 452 -12.12 -22.81 3.64
N ALA A 453 -12.81 -23.92 3.87
CA ALA A 453 -13.10 -24.45 5.20
C ALA A 453 -11.84 -24.72 6.05
N LEU A 454 -10.67 -24.88 5.42
CA LEU A 454 -9.39 -25.08 6.10
C LEU A 454 -8.58 -23.80 6.32
N ALA A 455 -9.00 -22.64 5.80
CA ALA A 455 -8.25 -21.39 5.84
C ALA A 455 -7.88 -20.98 7.27
N SER A 456 -8.84 -20.98 8.19
CA SER A 456 -8.60 -20.63 9.60
C SER A 456 -7.66 -21.61 10.31
N SER A 457 -7.79 -22.92 10.04
CA SER A 457 -6.89 -23.93 10.63
C SER A 457 -5.47 -23.77 10.11
N GLN A 458 -5.29 -23.50 8.81
CA GLN A 458 -3.97 -23.24 8.23
C GLN A 458 -3.35 -21.95 8.77
N PHE A 459 -4.15 -20.89 8.90
CA PHE A 459 -3.71 -19.61 9.45
C PHE A 459 -3.25 -19.76 10.91
N LEU A 460 -4.02 -20.47 11.74
CA LEU A 460 -3.65 -20.77 13.13
C LEU A 460 -2.40 -21.65 13.22
N MET A 461 -2.22 -22.59 12.29
CA MET A 461 -1.03 -23.43 12.24
C MET A 461 0.23 -22.61 11.92
N GLN A 462 0.16 -21.72 10.94
CA GLN A 462 1.27 -20.79 10.63
C GLN A 462 1.56 -19.85 11.80
N THR A 463 0.51 -19.37 12.48
CA THR A 463 0.64 -18.61 13.73
C THR A 463 1.38 -19.42 14.80
N GLY A 464 1.07 -20.71 14.94
CA GLY A 464 1.76 -21.62 15.86
C GLY A 464 3.25 -21.79 15.52
N ILE A 465 3.58 -21.95 14.23
CA ILE A 465 4.98 -22.03 13.78
C ILE A 465 5.72 -20.71 14.05
N CYS A 466 5.12 -19.55 13.77
CA CYS A 466 5.71 -18.26 14.12
C CYS A 466 5.88 -18.07 15.64
N THR A 467 4.95 -18.62 16.44
CA THR A 467 5.05 -18.61 17.91
C THR A 467 6.24 -19.47 18.36
N LEU A 468 6.44 -20.62 17.71
CA LEU A 468 7.59 -21.48 17.96
C LEU A 468 8.91 -20.78 17.64
N ASP A 469 9.00 -20.08 16.51
CA ASP A 469 10.17 -19.29 16.14
C ASP A 469 10.47 -18.22 17.20
N TRP A 470 9.44 -17.50 17.66
CA TRP A 470 9.57 -16.54 18.75
C TRP A 470 10.08 -17.22 20.04
N LEU A 471 9.52 -18.36 20.45
CA LEU A 471 9.96 -19.05 21.67
C LEU A 471 11.43 -19.47 21.60
N LEU A 472 11.90 -19.87 20.41
CA LEU A 472 13.30 -20.22 20.17
C LEU A 472 14.22 -19.00 20.26
N ASP A 473 13.85 -17.88 19.64
CA ASP A 473 14.63 -16.63 19.68
C ASP A 473 14.82 -16.11 21.11
N TYR A 474 13.84 -16.33 21.98
CA TYR A 474 13.87 -15.97 23.40
C TYR A 474 14.29 -17.12 24.34
N GLN A 475 14.85 -18.21 23.80
CA GLN A 475 15.41 -19.34 24.57
C GLN A 475 14.41 -19.99 25.56
N LYS A 476 13.12 -20.05 25.19
CA LYS A 476 12.05 -20.70 25.97
C LYS A 476 11.89 -22.18 25.57
N ASP A 477 12.97 -22.95 25.70
CA ASP A 477 13.10 -24.31 25.12
C ASP A 477 12.04 -25.33 25.58
N GLU A 478 11.58 -25.27 26.83
CA GLU A 478 10.56 -26.19 27.34
C GLU A 478 9.20 -25.95 26.68
N LEU A 479 8.77 -24.69 26.59
CA LEU A 479 7.54 -24.32 25.89
C LEU A 479 7.66 -24.55 24.38
N ALA A 480 8.82 -24.31 23.79
CA ALA A 480 9.06 -24.60 22.38
C ALA A 480 8.92 -26.11 22.09
N ARG A 481 9.46 -26.98 22.95
CA ARG A 481 9.29 -28.44 22.86
C ARG A 481 7.83 -28.85 22.97
N GLU A 482 7.12 -28.35 23.97
CA GLU A 482 5.72 -28.66 24.20
C GLU A 482 4.85 -28.18 23.02
N LEU A 483 5.06 -26.96 22.53
CA LEU A 483 4.37 -26.41 21.37
C LEU A 483 4.66 -27.23 20.11
N TRP A 484 5.93 -27.54 19.82
CA TRP A 484 6.32 -28.32 18.64
C TRP A 484 5.57 -29.65 18.59
N GLN A 485 5.47 -30.36 19.72
CA GLN A 485 4.77 -31.64 19.80
C GLN A 485 3.28 -31.48 19.46
N VAL A 486 2.63 -30.47 20.04
CA VAL A 486 1.21 -30.19 19.81
C VAL A 486 0.95 -29.80 18.35
N LEU A 487 1.81 -28.97 17.76
CA LEU A 487 1.73 -28.60 16.33
C LEU A 487 1.93 -29.83 15.43
N TYR A 488 2.92 -30.67 15.74
CA TYR A 488 3.22 -31.88 14.96
C TYR A 488 2.04 -32.86 14.97
N ASP A 489 1.45 -33.13 16.13
CA ASP A 489 0.31 -34.03 16.24
C ASP A 489 -0.92 -33.48 15.47
N ALA A 490 -1.19 -32.18 15.58
CA ALA A 490 -2.27 -31.51 14.85
C ALA A 490 -2.05 -31.51 13.32
N LEU A 491 -0.83 -31.22 12.86
CA LEU A 491 -0.45 -31.29 11.44
C LEU A 491 -0.60 -32.71 10.90
N ARG A 492 -0.10 -33.70 11.64
CA ARG A 492 -0.16 -35.11 11.24
C ARG A 492 -1.59 -35.59 11.14
N GLU A 493 -2.43 -35.30 12.13
CA GLU A 493 -3.86 -35.63 12.10
C GLU A 493 -4.52 -35.02 10.87
N THR A 494 -4.28 -33.74 10.61
CA THR A 494 -4.91 -33.02 9.50
C THR A 494 -4.43 -33.56 8.16
N TRP A 495 -3.13 -33.78 8.00
CA TRP A 495 -2.55 -34.37 6.79
C TRP A 495 -3.12 -35.77 6.49
N LEU A 496 -3.33 -36.61 7.50
CA LEU A 496 -3.88 -37.96 7.32
C LEU A 496 -5.39 -37.98 7.04
N THR A 497 -6.13 -36.98 7.52
CA THR A 497 -7.61 -36.96 7.45
C THR A 497 -8.15 -36.12 6.30
N GLN A 498 -7.45 -35.06 5.90
CA GLN A 498 -7.91 -34.13 4.86
C GLN A 498 -7.47 -34.61 3.47
N ARG A 499 -8.45 -35.01 2.65
CA ARG A 499 -8.20 -35.48 1.26
C ARG A 499 -7.93 -34.33 0.28
N ASN A 500 -8.45 -33.14 0.57
CA ASN A 500 -8.38 -31.97 -0.31
C ASN A 500 -7.34 -30.98 0.21
N ASP A 501 -6.06 -31.35 0.13
CA ASP A 501 -4.98 -30.40 0.40
C ASP A 501 -4.66 -29.60 -0.86
N ILE A 502 -5.44 -28.54 -1.07
CA ILE A 502 -5.23 -27.61 -2.19
C ILE A 502 -3.83 -27.03 -2.02
N ASN A 503 -3.01 -27.17 -3.07
CA ASN A 503 -1.60 -26.77 -3.10
C ASN A 503 -0.65 -27.54 -2.18
N ASN A 504 -1.00 -28.70 -1.63
CA ASN A 504 -0.07 -29.49 -0.81
C ASN A 504 0.48 -28.67 0.39
N VAL A 505 -0.39 -27.93 1.08
CA VAL A 505 -0.05 -27.03 2.17
C VAL A 505 0.39 -27.80 3.42
N TRP A 506 -0.30 -28.89 3.79
CA TRP A 506 0.00 -29.61 5.03
C TRP A 506 1.39 -30.26 5.00
N PRO A 507 1.81 -30.96 3.94
CA PRO A 507 3.18 -31.46 3.82
C PRO A 507 4.23 -30.35 3.91
N ARG A 508 3.95 -29.16 3.34
CA ARG A 508 4.84 -28.01 3.44
C ARG A 508 4.95 -27.48 4.87
N LEU A 509 3.84 -27.35 5.58
CA LEU A 509 3.83 -26.96 7.00
C LEU A 509 4.54 -27.98 7.89
N ILE A 510 4.41 -29.28 7.60
CA ILE A 510 5.21 -30.33 8.27
C ILE A 510 6.70 -30.10 7.99
N GLY A 511 7.11 -29.91 6.73
CA GLY A 511 8.49 -29.58 6.37
C GLY A 511 9.03 -28.38 7.15
N PHE A 512 8.26 -27.29 7.23
CA PHE A 512 8.63 -26.11 8.01
C PHE A 512 8.72 -26.38 9.51
N LEU A 513 7.85 -27.21 10.08
CA LEU A 513 7.96 -27.57 11.50
C LEU A 513 9.23 -28.38 11.78
N PHE A 514 9.61 -29.31 10.89
CA PHE A 514 10.85 -30.09 10.99
C PHE A 514 12.10 -29.24 10.84
N ALA A 515 12.06 -28.14 10.06
CA ALA A 515 13.19 -27.19 9.99
C ALA A 515 13.64 -26.66 11.37
N ARG A 516 12.72 -26.59 12.36
CA ARG A 516 13.02 -26.16 13.73
C ARG A 516 13.42 -27.30 14.67
N GLU A 517 13.12 -28.55 14.34
CA GLU A 517 13.16 -29.66 15.30
C GLU A 517 14.54 -29.88 15.91
N HIS A 518 15.60 -29.90 15.09
CA HIS A 518 16.95 -30.12 15.60
C HIS A 518 17.37 -29.02 16.60
N LYS A 519 17.03 -27.75 16.38
CA LYS A 519 17.31 -26.67 17.35
C LYS A 519 16.63 -26.90 18.70
N ILE A 520 15.46 -27.51 18.68
CA ILE A 520 14.61 -27.75 19.85
C ILE A 520 15.07 -28.99 20.64
N PHE A 521 15.49 -30.05 19.96
CA PHE A 521 15.71 -31.37 20.57
C PHE A 521 17.17 -31.86 20.51
N GLU A 522 18.03 -31.36 19.62
CA GLU A 522 19.43 -31.80 19.46
C GLU A 522 20.29 -31.71 20.73
N PRO A 523 20.11 -30.74 21.65
CA PRO A 523 20.84 -30.73 22.91
C PRO A 523 20.62 -31.98 23.80
N GLN A 524 19.70 -32.87 23.43
CA GLN A 524 19.43 -34.12 24.13
C GLN A 524 20.23 -35.27 23.51
N ASP A 525 20.95 -36.02 24.36
CA ASP A 525 21.77 -37.17 23.95
C ASP A 525 20.99 -38.24 23.16
N THR A 526 19.66 -38.28 23.30
CA THR A 526 18.77 -39.24 22.65
C THR A 526 18.09 -38.71 21.38
N TYR A 527 18.44 -37.51 20.89
CA TYR A 527 17.76 -36.89 19.76
C TYR A 527 17.79 -37.78 18.50
N LEU A 528 19.00 -38.11 18.04
CA LEU A 528 19.21 -38.88 16.80
C LEU A 528 18.77 -40.34 16.90
N THR A 529 18.86 -40.93 18.10
CA THR A 529 18.63 -42.36 18.30
C THR A 529 17.19 -42.69 18.69
N LYS A 530 16.43 -41.71 19.19
CA LYS A 530 15.07 -41.94 19.72
C LYS A 530 14.05 -40.91 19.26
N ILE A 531 14.30 -39.62 19.46
CA ILE A 531 13.29 -38.56 19.26
C ILE A 531 13.00 -38.34 17.79
N LEU A 532 14.02 -37.97 17.00
CA LEU A 532 13.86 -37.73 15.56
C LEU A 532 13.33 -38.99 14.84
N PRO A 533 13.84 -40.21 15.09
CA PRO A 533 13.27 -41.41 14.49
C PRO A 533 11.79 -41.63 14.88
N GLN A 534 11.40 -41.34 16.12
CA GLN A 534 9.99 -41.43 16.55
C GLN A 534 9.09 -40.45 15.78
N HIS A 535 9.56 -39.26 15.45
CA HIS A 535 8.81 -38.26 14.67
C HIS A 535 8.83 -38.53 13.15
N LEU A 536 9.91 -39.15 12.63
CA LEU A 536 9.99 -39.53 11.22
C LEU A 536 9.15 -40.76 10.89
N LYS A 537 9.05 -41.72 11.82
CA LYS A 537 8.37 -43.01 11.59
C LYS A 537 6.93 -42.87 11.07
N PRO A 538 6.07 -41.97 11.57
CA PRO A 538 4.71 -41.79 11.04
C PRO A 538 4.63 -41.21 9.63
N LEU A 539 5.68 -40.55 9.15
CA LEU A 539 5.74 -40.01 7.79
C LEU A 539 6.18 -41.07 6.77
N TRP A 540 6.59 -42.24 7.26
CA TRP A 540 6.97 -43.38 6.43
C TRP A 540 5.79 -43.85 5.57
N GLY A 541 6.06 -43.98 4.27
CA GLY A 541 5.06 -44.33 3.26
C GLY A 541 4.76 -43.18 2.30
N ASN A 542 5.16 -41.95 2.65
CA ASN A 542 5.14 -40.81 1.73
C ASN A 542 6.57 -40.32 1.48
N SER A 543 7.16 -40.79 0.38
CA SER A 543 8.55 -40.49 0.02
C SER A 543 8.79 -39.01 -0.29
N ASP A 544 7.80 -38.31 -0.84
CA ASP A 544 7.90 -36.88 -1.16
C ASP A 544 7.95 -36.04 0.12
N LEU A 545 7.09 -36.35 1.09
CA LEU A 545 7.10 -35.69 2.40
C LEU A 545 8.38 -36.00 3.17
N LEU A 546 8.85 -37.25 3.17
CA LEU A 546 10.13 -37.60 3.79
C LEU A 546 11.30 -36.85 3.15
N THR A 547 11.29 -36.70 1.84
CA THR A 547 12.32 -35.94 1.10
C THR A 547 12.27 -34.47 1.50
N LEU A 548 11.07 -33.87 1.53
CA LEU A 548 10.86 -32.48 1.94
C LEU A 548 11.32 -32.22 3.39
N VAL A 549 10.98 -33.11 4.32
CA VAL A 549 11.41 -33.03 5.73
C VAL A 549 12.93 -33.16 5.84
N SER A 550 13.53 -34.12 5.14
CA SER A 550 14.98 -34.32 5.14
C SER A 550 15.71 -33.09 4.61
N LEU A 551 15.20 -32.47 3.55
CA LEU A 551 15.74 -31.25 2.98
C LEU A 551 15.69 -30.10 3.97
N ASN A 552 14.53 -29.89 4.62
CA ASN A 552 14.35 -28.83 5.62
C ASN A 552 15.26 -29.02 6.83
N LEU A 553 15.40 -30.25 7.34
CA LEU A 553 16.34 -30.56 8.43
C LEU A 553 17.79 -30.26 8.03
N ASN A 554 18.21 -30.66 6.84
CA ASN A 554 19.57 -30.44 6.34
C ASN A 554 19.87 -28.95 6.13
N GLN A 555 18.96 -28.21 5.47
CA GLN A 555 19.10 -26.78 5.24
C GLN A 555 19.21 -25.97 6.53
N ASN A 556 18.68 -26.50 7.64
CA ASN A 556 18.71 -25.82 8.93
C ASN A 556 19.82 -26.29 9.88
N GLY A 557 20.70 -27.21 9.45
CA GLY A 557 21.94 -27.53 10.18
C GLY A 557 22.13 -29.00 10.54
N LEU A 558 21.15 -29.88 10.27
CA LEU A 558 21.31 -31.31 10.55
C LEU A 558 22.12 -31.98 9.44
N SER A 559 23.32 -32.47 9.76
CA SER A 559 24.20 -33.03 8.73
C SER A 559 23.57 -34.24 8.02
N PRO A 560 23.91 -34.48 6.73
CA PRO A 560 23.40 -35.62 5.99
C PRO A 560 23.71 -36.97 6.67
N GLN A 561 24.85 -37.08 7.35
CA GLN A 561 25.25 -38.27 8.12
C GLN A 561 24.31 -38.51 9.32
N LYS A 562 24.00 -37.48 10.10
CA LYS A 562 23.06 -37.56 11.23
C LYS A 562 21.65 -37.94 10.78
N LEU A 563 21.24 -37.45 9.61
CA LEU A 563 19.98 -37.85 8.97
C LEU A 563 19.98 -39.34 8.63
N ILE A 564 21.04 -39.85 7.99
CA ILE A 564 21.18 -41.28 7.70
C ILE A 564 21.09 -42.11 8.98
N GLU A 565 21.80 -41.72 10.04
CA GLU A 565 21.77 -42.41 11.34
C GLU A 565 20.35 -42.46 11.93
N ALA A 566 19.61 -41.35 11.88
CA ALA A 566 18.23 -41.29 12.37
C ALA A 566 17.28 -42.18 11.54
N PHE A 567 17.44 -42.23 10.22
CA PHE A 567 16.65 -43.13 9.36
C PHE A 567 17.00 -44.61 9.56
N GLN A 568 18.29 -44.92 9.75
CA GLN A 568 18.74 -46.28 10.07
C GLN A 568 18.15 -46.77 11.41
N ALA A 569 18.01 -45.89 12.40
CA ALA A 569 17.40 -46.23 13.70
C ALA A 569 15.93 -46.68 13.60
N ILE A 570 15.22 -46.32 12.52
CA ILE A 570 13.86 -46.80 12.22
C ILE A 570 13.82 -47.83 11.08
N GLY A 571 14.97 -48.32 10.63
CA GLY A 571 15.07 -49.35 9.58
C GLY A 571 14.74 -48.85 8.18
N ILE A 572 14.92 -47.54 7.91
CA ILE A 572 14.65 -46.93 6.61
C ILE A 572 15.96 -46.63 5.88
N ASP A 573 16.10 -47.16 4.66
CA ASP A 573 17.16 -46.75 3.73
C ASP A 573 16.71 -45.49 2.96
N ILE A 574 17.06 -44.32 3.49
CA ILE A 574 16.70 -43.03 2.89
C ILE A 574 17.33 -42.85 1.50
N LEU A 575 18.52 -43.40 1.26
CA LEU A 575 19.21 -43.29 -0.03
C LEU A 575 18.48 -44.09 -1.11
N ALA A 576 18.00 -45.29 -0.77
CA ALA A 576 17.15 -46.08 -1.66
C ALA A 576 15.84 -45.35 -1.97
N ASN A 577 15.19 -44.77 -0.96
CA ASN A 577 13.92 -44.03 -1.15
C ASN A 577 14.08 -42.82 -2.09
N ILE A 578 15.10 -41.98 -1.88
CA ILE A 578 15.31 -40.80 -2.73
C ILE A 578 15.66 -41.23 -4.18
N LYS A 579 16.49 -42.27 -4.35
CA LYS A 579 16.80 -42.82 -5.68
C LYS A 579 15.55 -43.33 -6.41
N THR A 580 14.66 -44.03 -5.70
CA THR A 580 13.39 -44.50 -6.26
C THR A 580 12.48 -43.34 -6.67
N ASN A 581 12.39 -42.28 -5.87
CA ASN A 581 11.65 -41.06 -6.23
C ASN A 581 12.18 -40.41 -7.51
N ASN A 582 13.49 -40.17 -7.60
CA ASN A 582 14.11 -39.61 -8.81
C ASN A 582 13.87 -40.48 -10.06
N LEU A 583 13.80 -41.79 -9.90
CA LEU A 583 13.47 -42.71 -10.99
C LEU A 583 12.00 -42.53 -11.44
N TRP A 584 11.08 -42.42 -10.48
CA TRP A 584 9.65 -42.18 -10.74
C TRP A 584 9.39 -40.84 -11.41
N GLU A 585 10.07 -39.77 -11.02
CA GLU A 585 9.96 -38.46 -11.69
C GLU A 585 10.37 -38.55 -13.16
N LYS A 586 11.52 -39.18 -13.43
CA LYS A 586 12.02 -39.42 -14.79
C LYS A 586 11.06 -40.24 -15.63
N VAL A 587 10.38 -41.22 -15.03
CA VAL A 587 9.41 -42.09 -15.73
C VAL A 587 8.08 -41.37 -15.98
N THR A 588 7.63 -40.53 -15.06
CA THR A 588 6.31 -39.87 -15.14
C THR A 588 6.32 -38.54 -15.88
N ASN A 589 7.51 -38.01 -16.21
CA ASN A 589 7.70 -36.70 -16.85
C ASN A 589 7.05 -35.54 -16.08
N LYS A 590 6.76 -35.74 -14.78
CA LYS A 590 6.34 -34.70 -13.86
C LYS A 590 7.59 -34.17 -13.17
N SER A 591 8.03 -33.00 -13.61
CA SER A 591 9.03 -32.21 -12.89
C SER A 591 8.43 -31.78 -11.56
N PHE A 592 8.91 -32.34 -10.46
CA PHE A 592 8.71 -31.70 -9.16
C PHE A 592 9.67 -30.52 -9.06
N HIS A 593 9.20 -29.38 -8.58
CA HIS A 593 9.98 -28.14 -8.41
C HIS A 593 11.17 -28.26 -7.42
N MET A 594 11.51 -29.47 -6.94
CA MET A 594 12.56 -29.74 -5.96
C MET A 594 13.82 -30.39 -6.57
N THR A 595 13.88 -30.59 -7.90
CA THR A 595 14.95 -31.38 -8.54
C THR A 595 16.36 -30.87 -8.22
N ASP A 596 16.64 -29.57 -8.25
CA ASP A 596 18.00 -29.05 -8.02
C ASP A 596 18.45 -29.15 -6.55
N GLU A 597 17.54 -28.93 -5.60
CA GLU A 597 17.82 -29.02 -4.16
C GLU A 597 17.92 -30.49 -3.69
N VAL A 598 17.06 -31.36 -4.24
CA VAL A 598 17.12 -32.82 -4.01
C VAL A 598 18.39 -33.39 -4.63
N ASN A 599 18.78 -32.95 -5.82
CA ASN A 599 20.07 -33.32 -6.42
C ASN A 599 21.25 -32.81 -5.58
N THR A 600 21.17 -31.63 -4.99
CA THR A 600 22.19 -31.10 -4.08
C THR A 600 22.30 -31.94 -2.80
N LEU A 601 21.17 -32.28 -2.18
CA LEU A 601 21.12 -33.17 -1.02
C LEU A 601 21.66 -34.56 -1.37
N LEU A 602 21.27 -35.14 -2.50
CA LEU A 602 21.77 -36.42 -3.00
C LEU A 602 23.27 -36.40 -3.25
N ASN A 603 23.79 -35.34 -3.88
CA ASN A 603 25.23 -35.20 -4.09
C ASN A 603 25.95 -35.11 -2.73
N SER A 604 25.42 -34.35 -1.77
CA SER A 604 26.00 -34.29 -0.42
C SER A 604 25.97 -35.63 0.34
N LEU A 605 24.95 -36.47 0.07
CA LEU A 605 24.78 -37.80 0.67
C LEU A 605 25.66 -38.88 -0.01
N ILE A 606 25.92 -38.76 -1.32
CA ILE A 606 26.67 -39.75 -2.11
C ILE A 606 28.20 -39.62 -1.92
N TYR A 607 28.70 -38.42 -1.58
CA TYR A 607 30.14 -38.15 -1.42
C TYR A 607 30.66 -38.29 0.03
N LEU A 608 29.87 -38.83 0.96
CA LEU A 608 30.38 -39.18 2.29
C LEU A 608 31.30 -40.41 2.17
N PRO A 609 32.53 -40.39 2.73
CA PRO A 609 33.39 -41.57 2.74
C PRO A 609 32.72 -42.67 3.58
N THR A 610 32.35 -43.76 2.88
CA THR A 610 31.73 -44.97 3.46
C THR A 610 32.59 -45.65 4.50
#